data_AF-A0A920G7N0-F1
#
_entry.id   AF-A0A920G7N0-F1
#
_cell.length_a   1.000
_cell.length_b   1.000
_cell.length_c   1.000
_cell.angle_alpha   90.00
_cell.angle_beta   90.00
_cell.angle_gamma   90.00
#
_symmetry.space_group_name_H-M   'P 1'
#
loop_
_entity.id
_entity.type
_entity.pdbx_description
1 polymer ?
#
loop_
_entity_poly.entity_id
_entity_poly.type
_entity_poly.pdbx_seq_one_letter_code
_entity_poly.pdbx_strand_id
1 'polypeptide(L)'
;MIAPKPDVEALTGGYRGTPVLQIGGDVYVDNWMIARALDHVSPKTPLINARGPLRDGAIYAWGERLFTPLLHSALAAYKDQWDADFLADRKRVFPMSISTRWKFTTPSA
;
A
#
# COMPACT_ATOMS: atom_id res chain seq x y z
N MET A 1 8.08 -10.36 5.25
CA MET A 1 7.40 -9.09 4.87
C MET A 1 6.90 -8.37 6.12
N ILE A 2 7.76 -8.25 7.15
CA ILE A 2 7.44 -7.79 8.51
C ILE A 2 8.54 -6.77 8.89
N ALA A 3 8.22 -5.72 9.64
CA ALA A 3 9.22 -4.72 10.06
C ALA A 3 10.02 -5.21 11.29
N PRO A 4 11.30 -4.82 11.46
CA PRO A 4 11.97 -3.69 10.82
C PRO A 4 12.62 -4.00 9.46
N LYS A 5 12.75 -2.98 8.62
CA LYS A 5 13.47 -3.04 7.33
C LYS A 5 14.61 -2.02 7.33
N PRO A 6 15.72 -2.29 8.05
CA PRO A 6 16.73 -1.27 8.35
C PRO A 6 17.34 -0.64 7.10
N ASP A 7 17.62 -1.43 6.05
CA ASP A 7 18.22 -0.90 4.82
C ASP A 7 17.26 -0.01 4.03
N VAL A 8 15.97 -0.38 3.97
CA VAL A 8 14.93 0.43 3.31
C VAL A 8 14.67 1.70 4.11
N GLU A 9 14.60 1.59 5.43
CA GLU A 9 14.42 2.73 6.33
C GLU A 9 15.60 3.71 6.21
N ALA A 10 16.85 3.21 6.12
CA ALA A 10 18.03 4.03 5.90
C ALA A 10 17.99 4.77 4.55
N LEU A 11 17.60 4.08 3.47
CA LEU A 11 17.49 4.65 2.12
C LEU A 11 16.38 5.69 1.97
N THR A 12 15.27 5.50 2.67
CA THR A 12 14.04 6.29 2.46
C THR A 12 13.78 7.32 3.57
N GLY A 13 14.69 7.46 4.54
CA GLY A 13 14.51 8.37 5.67
C GLY A 13 13.45 7.89 6.68
N GLY A 14 13.25 6.58 6.80
CA GLY A 14 12.36 5.95 7.77
C GLY A 14 11.03 5.45 7.20
N TYR A 15 10.80 5.55 5.89
CA TYR A 15 9.65 4.91 5.25
C TYR A 15 9.82 3.39 5.21
N ARG A 16 8.73 2.68 5.50
CA ARG A 16 8.74 1.21 5.70
C ARG A 16 7.84 0.45 4.72
N GLY A 17 7.03 1.20 4.00
CA GLY A 17 6.11 0.67 3.01
C GLY A 17 6.84 0.18 1.76
N THR A 18 6.08 -0.47 0.90
CA THR A 18 6.53 -0.93 -0.41
C THR A 18 5.39 -0.70 -1.39
N PRO A 19 5.67 -0.37 -2.65
CA PRO A 19 6.99 -0.35 -3.30
C PRO A 19 7.81 0.93 -3.03
N VAL A 20 9.10 0.86 -3.38
CA VAL A 20 10.05 1.98 -3.44
C VAL A 20 10.84 1.81 -4.73
N LEU A 21 11.08 2.91 -5.47
CA LEU A 21 11.94 2.93 -6.65
C LEU A 21 13.17 3.79 -6.36
N GLN A 22 14.36 3.27 -6.66
CA GLN A 22 15.60 4.03 -6.60
C GLN A 22 16.19 4.17 -8.00
N ILE A 23 16.56 5.39 -8.38
CA ILE A 23 17.26 5.70 -9.63
C ILE A 23 18.51 6.49 -9.26
N GLY A 24 19.67 5.81 -9.25
CA GLY A 24 20.90 6.43 -8.77
C GLY A 24 20.79 6.87 -7.31
N GLY A 25 20.94 8.18 -7.06
CA GLY A 25 20.80 8.79 -5.73
C GLY A 25 19.37 9.18 -5.35
N ASP A 26 18.42 9.15 -6.30
CA ASP A 26 17.04 9.56 -6.08
C ASP A 26 16.17 8.38 -5.64
N VAL A 27 15.35 8.60 -4.61
CA VAL A 27 14.45 7.59 -4.04
C VAL A 27 13.01 8.09 -4.13
N TYR A 28 12.18 7.34 -4.85
CA TYR A 28 10.75 7.61 -5.04
C TYR A 28 9.93 6.65 -4.20
N VAL A 29 9.12 7.25 -3.33
CA VAL A 29 8.14 6.59 -2.49
C VAL A 29 6.76 6.94 -3.03
N ASP A 30 5.80 6.01 -2.92
CA ASP A 30 4.44 6.06 -3.45
C ASP A 30 4.30 5.69 -4.95
N ASN A 31 3.22 4.98 -5.27
CA ASN A 31 2.94 4.46 -6.62
C ASN A 31 2.80 5.57 -7.65
N TRP A 32 2.20 6.72 -7.30
CA TRP A 32 2.02 7.83 -8.22
C TRP A 32 3.35 8.48 -8.60
N MET A 33 4.22 8.70 -7.60
CA MET A 33 5.55 9.24 -7.83
C MET A 33 6.45 8.29 -8.61
N ILE A 34 6.38 6.99 -8.30
CA ILE A 34 7.09 5.94 -9.03
C ILE A 34 6.65 5.94 -10.51
N ALA A 35 5.34 5.97 -10.78
CA ALA A 35 4.82 5.99 -12.14
C ALA A 35 5.33 7.20 -12.94
N ARG A 36 5.34 8.39 -12.32
CA ARG A 36 5.86 9.61 -12.96
C ARG A 36 7.36 9.56 -13.23
N ALA A 37 8.14 8.99 -12.30
CA ALA A 37 9.57 8.82 -12.50
C ALA A 37 9.88 7.86 -13.65
N LEU A 38 9.15 6.74 -13.74
CA LEU A 38 9.28 5.78 -14.83
C LEU A 38 8.93 6.38 -16.20
N ASP A 39 7.81 7.13 -16.28
CA ASP A 39 7.40 7.83 -17.50
C ASP A 39 8.46 8.84 -17.97
N HIS A 40 9.15 9.49 -17.03
CA HIS A 40 10.20 10.46 -17.34
C HIS A 40 11.48 9.80 -17.86
N VAL A 41 11.91 8.69 -17.25
CA VAL A 41 13.18 8.03 -17.59
C VAL A 41 13.08 7.17 -18.84
N SER A 42 11.90 6.65 -19.16
CA SER A 42 11.68 5.80 -20.35
C SER A 42 10.55 6.32 -21.24
N PRO A 43 10.72 7.49 -21.89
CA PRO A 43 9.66 8.07 -22.74
C PRO A 43 9.41 7.27 -24.02
N LYS A 44 10.28 6.30 -24.36
CA LYS A 44 10.13 5.44 -25.55
C LYS A 44 9.26 4.20 -25.30
N THR A 45 8.96 3.89 -24.05
CA THR A 45 8.00 2.83 -23.69
C THR A 45 6.60 3.42 -23.53
N PRO A 46 5.52 2.62 -23.64
CA PRO A 46 4.18 3.10 -23.32
C PRO A 46 4.14 3.74 -21.93
N LEU A 47 3.67 4.98 -21.86
CA LEU A 47 3.59 5.73 -20.61
C LEU A 47 2.49 5.16 -19.70
N ILE A 48 2.76 5.09 -18.41
CA ILE A 48 1.82 4.74 -17.36
C ILE A 48 0.76 5.83 -17.25
N ASN A 49 1.17 7.11 -17.24
CA ASN A 49 0.28 8.27 -17.15
C ASN A 49 0.05 8.93 -18.53
N ALA A 50 -0.27 8.11 -19.54
CA ALA A 50 -0.41 8.56 -20.92
C ALA A 50 -1.57 9.57 -21.15
N ARG A 51 -2.57 9.62 -20.26
CA ARG A 51 -3.74 10.50 -20.39
C ARG A 51 -3.57 11.82 -19.62
N GLY A 52 -2.38 12.03 -19.06
CA GLY A 52 -1.99 13.25 -18.38
C GLY A 52 -2.40 13.28 -16.90
N PRO A 53 -1.85 14.24 -16.15
CA PRO A 53 -1.91 14.24 -14.68
C PRO A 53 -3.33 14.36 -14.13
N LEU A 54 -4.25 15.01 -14.85
CA LEU A 54 -5.63 15.15 -14.40
C LEU A 54 -6.40 13.83 -14.47
N ARG A 55 -6.39 13.16 -15.63
CA ARG A 55 -7.19 11.95 -15.85
C ARG A 55 -6.63 10.75 -15.09
N ASP A 56 -5.34 10.50 -15.23
CA ASP A 56 -4.71 9.35 -14.57
C ASP A 56 -4.57 9.59 -13.06
N GLY A 57 -4.38 10.85 -12.64
CA GLY A 57 -4.40 11.22 -11.23
C GLY A 57 -5.78 11.01 -10.59
N ALA A 58 -6.86 11.32 -11.31
CA ALA A 58 -8.22 11.04 -10.83
C ALA A 58 -8.50 9.53 -10.70
N ILE A 59 -8.03 8.72 -11.65
CA ILE A 59 -8.16 7.25 -11.57
C ILE A 59 -7.33 6.70 -10.41
N TYR A 60 -6.09 7.16 -10.23
CA TYR A 60 -5.25 6.79 -9.11
C TYR A 60 -5.93 7.14 -7.77
N ALA A 61 -6.39 8.39 -7.61
CA ALA A 61 -7.06 8.81 -6.38
C ALA A 61 -8.35 8.02 -6.08
N TRP A 62 -9.10 7.66 -7.12
CA TRP A 62 -10.26 6.78 -6.98
C TRP A 62 -9.85 5.36 -6.52
N GLY A 63 -8.79 4.80 -7.11
CA GLY A 63 -8.23 3.49 -6.73
C GLY A 63 -7.74 3.46 -5.28
N GLU A 64 -6.99 4.49 -4.85
CA GLU A 64 -6.55 4.64 -3.45
C GLU A 64 -7.74 4.66 -2.48
N ARG A 65 -8.85 5.27 -2.88
CA ARG A 65 -10.06 5.30 -2.05
C ARG A 65 -10.78 3.95 -1.96
N LEU A 66 -10.63 3.09 -2.97
CA LEU A 66 -11.12 1.71 -2.95
C LEU A 66 -10.22 0.75 -2.18
N PHE A 67 -8.93 1.09 -2.01
CA PHE A 67 -7.96 0.17 -1.41
C PHE A 67 -8.35 -0.23 0.02
N THR A 68 -8.68 0.73 0.89
CA THR A 68 -9.03 0.45 2.29
C THR A 68 -10.21 -0.50 2.46
N PRO A 69 -11.39 -0.30 1.83
CA PRO A 69 -12.50 -1.24 1.98
C PRO A 69 -12.19 -2.62 1.38
N LEU A 70 -11.45 -2.70 0.27
CA LEU A 70 -11.01 -3.99 -0.30
C LEU A 70 -10.04 -4.71 0.63
N LEU A 71 -9.07 -3.99 1.19
CA LEU A 71 -8.12 -4.52 2.17
C LEU A 71 -8.86 -5.05 3.41
N HIS A 72 -9.85 -4.32 3.93
CA HIS A 72 -10.68 -4.79 5.04
C HIS A 72 -11.46 -6.06 4.70
N SER A 73 -11.98 -6.15 3.47
CA SER A 73 -12.73 -7.32 3.01
C SER A 73 -11.82 -8.55 2.92
N ALA A 74 -10.61 -8.38 2.37
CA ALA A 74 -9.59 -9.42 2.32
C ALA A 74 -9.12 -9.82 3.73
N LEU A 75 -8.85 -8.85 4.61
CA LEU A 75 -8.49 -9.11 6.00
C LEU A 75 -9.56 -9.95 6.72
N ALA A 76 -10.83 -9.59 6.57
CA ALA A 76 -11.93 -10.35 7.16
C ALA A 76 -12.01 -11.80 6.65
N ALA A 77 -11.76 -12.01 5.35
CA ALA A 77 -11.82 -13.33 4.72
C ALA A 77 -10.62 -14.23 5.06
N TYR A 78 -9.43 -13.65 5.26
CA TYR A 78 -8.18 -14.42 5.31
C TYR A 78 -7.38 -14.32 6.62
N LYS A 79 -7.76 -13.45 7.57
CA LYS A 79 -6.99 -13.22 8.82
C LYS A 79 -6.70 -14.48 9.62
N ASP A 80 -7.59 -15.48 9.58
CA ASP A 80 -7.46 -16.70 10.38
C ASP A 80 -6.44 -17.69 9.79
N GLN A 81 -5.94 -17.42 8.59
CA GLN A 81 -4.91 -18.21 7.91
C GLN A 81 -3.50 -17.66 8.16
N TRP A 82 -3.36 -16.52 8.85
CA TRP A 82 -2.08 -15.83 9.02
C TRP A 82 -1.41 -16.20 10.34
N ASP A 83 -0.08 -16.25 10.32
CA ASP A 83 0.70 -16.48 11.53
C ASP A 83 0.62 -15.29 12.50
N ALA A 84 0.90 -15.58 13.77
CA ALA A 84 0.77 -14.62 14.87
C ALA A 84 1.70 -13.41 14.72
N ASP A 85 2.91 -13.62 14.20
CA ASP A 85 3.93 -12.58 14.02
C ASP A 85 3.50 -11.59 12.93
N PHE A 86 2.97 -12.11 11.81
CA PHE A 86 2.42 -11.30 10.75
C PHE A 86 1.20 -10.49 11.21
N LEU A 87 0.29 -11.12 11.98
CA LEU A 87 -0.86 -10.43 12.56
C LEU A 87 -0.43 -9.31 13.52
N ALA A 88 0.59 -9.54 14.35
CA ALA A 88 1.14 -8.53 15.25
C ALA A 88 1.75 -7.35 14.48
N ASP A 89 2.50 -7.62 13.40
CA ASP A 89 3.03 -6.59 12.52
C ASP A 89 1.92 -5.77 11.85
N ARG A 90 0.89 -6.43 11.29
CA ARG A 90 -0.26 -5.74 10.68
C ARG A 90 -1.01 -4.86 11.69
N LYS A 91 -1.17 -5.28 12.95
CA LYS A 91 -1.78 -4.46 14.02
C LYS A 91 -1.00 -3.17 14.28
N ARG A 92 0.34 -3.25 14.23
CA ARG A 92 1.20 -2.09 14.43
C ARG A 92 1.15 -1.12 13.25
N VAL A 93 1.06 -1.64 12.01
CA VAL A 93 1.02 -0.82 10.79
C VAL A 93 -0.39 -0.23 10.54
N PHE A 94 -1.45 -0.98 10.89
CA PHE A 94 -2.84 -0.59 10.67
C PHE A 94 -3.67 -0.60 11.97
N PRO A 95 -3.40 0.31 12.91
CA PRO A 95 -4.02 0.29 14.25
C PRO A 95 -5.56 0.46 14.23
N MET A 96 -6.13 1.10 13.21
CA MET A 96 -7.57 1.31 13.05
C MET A 96 -8.32 0.15 12.36
N SER A 97 -7.61 -0.82 11.78
CA SER A 97 -8.19 -1.90 10.97
C SER A 97 -8.55 -3.16 11.78
N ILE A 98 -7.87 -3.36 12.91
CA ILE A 98 -8.02 -4.56 13.78
C ILE A 98 -8.64 -4.15 15.12
N SER A 99 -9.69 -3.33 15.04
CA SER A 99 -10.53 -2.99 16.19
C SER A 99 -11.66 -4.02 16.28
N THR A 100 -11.76 -4.67 17.44
CA THR A 100 -12.76 -5.67 17.89
C THR A 100 -14.22 -5.14 17.92
N ARG A 101 -14.53 -4.06 17.20
CA ARG A 101 -15.83 -3.36 17.26
C ARG A 101 -16.91 -4.00 16.37
N TRP A 102 -16.57 -4.95 15.51
CA TRP A 102 -17.56 -5.76 14.78
C TRP A 102 -17.86 -7.05 15.56
N LYS A 103 -18.69 -6.95 16.60
CA LYS A 103 -19.40 -8.12 17.12
C LYS A 103 -20.54 -8.42 16.15
N PHE A 104 -20.35 -9.38 15.25
CA PHE A 104 -21.49 -10.01 14.59
C PHE A 104 -22.31 -10.70 15.68
N THR A 105 -23.46 -10.15 16.03
CA THR A 105 -24.45 -10.85 16.83
C THR A 105 -24.93 -12.03 16.00
N THR A 106 -24.54 -13.24 16.40
CA THR A 106 -25.22 -14.46 15.94
C THR A 106 -26.70 -14.32 16.28
N PRO A 107 -27.64 -14.56 15.34
CA PRO A 107 -29.06 -14.60 15.65
C PRO A 107 -29.28 -15.72 16.68
N SER A 108 -29.95 -15.41 17.79
CA SER A 108 -30.45 -16.44 18.69
C SER A 108 -31.51 -17.26 17.96
N ALA A 109 -31.46 -18.57 18.16
CA ALA A 109 -32.41 -19.56 17.67
C ALA A 109 -33.87 -19.23 18.03
#